data_AF-A0A939M9G7-F1
#
_entry.id   AF-A0A939M9G7-F1
#
_cell.length_a   1.000
_cell.length_b   1.000
_cell.length_c   1.000
_cell.angle_alpha   90.00
_cell.angle_beta   90.00
_cell.angle_gamma   90.00
#
_symmetry.space_group_name_H-M   'P 1'
#
loop_
_entity.id
_entity.type
_entity.pdbx_description
1 polymer ?
#
loop_
_entity_poly.entity_id
_entity_poly.type
_entity_poly.pdbx_seq_one_letter_code
_entity_poly.pdbx_strand_id
1 'polypeptide(L)'
;MSFATGTPIADNNPLPITGNSAVVSGSLQRPADTLAYAVGDIVAQSATASSCSGVPVAASRDNDTTGVLRRCRVKVNDLAWFNANLYVHVFKDAPTFASGDHAAFAAALSESNYLGAFNITLDQKFSGSTVKGIGAPLAGSEIIFDPSAGTKNVFFVLETRTAVTPGSAKTFTAAFEVFRD
;
A
#
# COMPACT_ATOMS: atom_id res chain seq x y z
N MET A 1 34.94 8.12 28.87
CA MET A 1 33.94 8.05 27.78
C MET A 1 34.22 6.76 27.02
N SER A 2 33.38 5.74 27.20
CA SER A 2 33.52 4.47 26.45
C SER A 2 32.71 4.62 25.17
N PHE A 3 33.40 4.62 24.04
CA PHE A 3 32.76 4.55 22.73
C PHE A 3 32.36 3.09 22.52
N ALA A 4 31.11 2.82 22.17
CA ALA A 4 30.68 1.46 21.84
C ALA A 4 31.51 0.95 20.65
N THR A 5 32.39 -0.02 20.87
CA THR A 5 33.19 -0.64 19.81
C THR A 5 32.33 -1.69 19.12
N GLY A 6 31.73 -1.34 17.99
CA GLY A 6 31.08 -2.32 17.13
C GLY A 6 32.07 -3.39 16.66
N THR A 7 31.62 -4.63 16.52
CA THR A 7 32.45 -5.71 15.95
C THR A 7 32.73 -5.42 14.49
N PRO A 8 34.01 -5.38 14.05
CA PRO A 8 34.35 -5.21 12.64
C PRO A 8 33.83 -6.37 11.78
N ILE A 9 33.44 -6.06 10.54
CA ILE A 9 33.14 -7.08 9.53
C ILE A 9 34.45 -7.72 9.07
N ALA A 10 34.50 -9.05 9.01
CA ALA A 10 35.67 -9.84 8.64
C ALA A 10 35.25 -11.08 7.84
N ASP A 11 36.19 -11.76 7.19
CA ASP A 11 35.87 -12.95 6.36
C ASP A 11 35.22 -14.09 7.16
N ASN A 12 35.51 -14.19 8.45
CA ASN A 12 34.91 -15.14 9.38
C ASN A 12 33.68 -14.58 10.14
N ASN A 13 33.34 -13.31 9.91
CA ASN A 13 32.13 -12.64 10.37
C ASN A 13 31.58 -11.74 9.25
N PRO A 14 31.23 -12.33 8.08
CA PRO A 14 30.75 -11.55 6.96
C PRO A 14 29.38 -10.98 7.31
N LEU A 15 29.02 -9.86 6.69
CA LEU A 15 27.62 -9.43 6.70
C LEU A 15 26.76 -10.57 6.13
N PRO A 16 25.59 -10.87 6.74
CA PRO A 16 24.66 -11.82 6.15
C PRO A 16 24.35 -11.39 4.71
N ILE A 17 24.69 -12.22 3.72
CA ILE A 17 24.27 -12.00 2.33
C ILE A 17 22.78 -12.33 2.28
N THR A 18 21.95 -11.30 2.41
CA THR A 18 20.50 -11.36 2.22
C THR A 18 20.12 -10.40 1.09
N GLY A 19 19.07 -10.73 0.33
CA GLY A 19 18.62 -9.86 -0.75
C GLY A 19 18.04 -8.55 -0.21
N ASN A 20 18.55 -7.42 -0.69
CA ASN A 20 18.04 -6.08 -0.37
C ASN A 20 16.77 -5.71 -1.15
N SER A 21 16.11 -6.67 -1.81
CA SER A 21 14.91 -6.43 -2.60
C SER A 21 13.85 -7.47 -2.28
N ALA A 22 12.61 -7.02 -2.08
CA ALA A 22 11.50 -7.91 -1.79
C ALA A 22 10.17 -7.32 -2.26
N VAL A 23 9.22 -8.22 -2.57
CA VAL A 23 7.83 -7.85 -2.83
C VAL A 23 7.02 -8.12 -1.56
N VAL A 24 6.43 -7.07 -0.98
CA VAL A 24 5.53 -7.20 0.17
C VAL A 24 4.14 -6.73 -0.15
N SER A 25 3.15 -7.32 0.50
CA SER A 25 1.77 -7.03 0.20
C SER A 25 0.91 -6.91 1.44
N GLY A 26 -0.15 -6.14 1.31
CA GLY A 26 -1.29 -6.13 2.21
C GLY A 26 -2.58 -6.25 1.42
N SER A 27 -3.65 -6.65 2.09
CA SER A 27 -4.96 -6.78 1.47
C SER A 27 -6.06 -6.17 2.32
N LEU A 28 -7.09 -5.67 1.65
CA LEU A 28 -8.36 -5.32 2.26
C LEU A 28 -9.49 -6.05 1.53
N GLN A 29 -10.57 -6.32 2.25
CA GLN A 29 -11.84 -6.74 1.67
C GLN A 29 -12.82 -5.59 1.84
N ARG A 30 -13.45 -5.15 0.75
CA ARG A 30 -14.50 -4.14 0.79
C ARG A 30 -15.79 -4.72 1.40
N PRO A 31 -16.76 -3.89 1.84
CA PRO A 31 -17.99 -4.38 2.43
C PRO A 31 -18.84 -5.19 1.43
N ALA A 32 -19.80 -5.93 1.96
CA ALA A 32 -20.68 -6.79 1.18
C ALA A 32 -21.83 -6.03 0.50
N ASP A 33 -21.52 -4.99 -0.27
CA ASP A 33 -22.47 -4.21 -1.05
C ASP A 33 -22.06 -4.12 -2.53
N THR A 34 -22.88 -3.49 -3.36
CA THR A 34 -22.58 -3.21 -4.78
C THR A 34 -22.78 -1.73 -5.12
N LEU A 35 -22.57 -0.84 -4.15
CA LEU A 35 -22.71 0.60 -4.37
C LEU A 35 -21.59 1.08 -5.29
N ALA A 36 -21.94 1.88 -6.30
CA ALA A 36 -20.97 2.38 -7.26
C ALA A 36 -20.02 3.40 -6.61
N TYR A 37 -18.72 3.26 -6.89
CA TYR A 37 -17.73 4.27 -6.55
C TYR A 37 -17.75 5.38 -7.60
N ALA A 38 -17.70 6.62 -7.15
CA ALA A 38 -17.35 7.79 -7.95
C ALA A 38 -15.82 7.90 -8.10
N VAL A 39 -15.36 8.90 -8.84
CA VAL A 39 -13.93 9.26 -8.89
C VAL A 39 -13.57 10.03 -7.63
N GLY A 40 -12.50 9.62 -6.96
CA GLY A 40 -12.03 10.22 -5.72
C GLY A 40 -12.51 9.51 -4.46
N ASP A 41 -13.30 8.45 -4.60
CA ASP A 41 -13.81 7.69 -3.45
C ASP A 41 -12.74 6.75 -2.90
N ILE A 42 -12.74 6.56 -1.58
CA ILE A 42 -11.89 5.57 -0.93
C ILE A 42 -12.50 4.18 -1.05
N VAL A 43 -11.64 3.18 -1.25
CA VAL A 43 -12.00 1.77 -1.08
C VAL A 43 -11.52 1.33 0.29
N ALA A 44 -12.47 1.04 1.20
CA ALA A 44 -12.19 0.72 2.60
C ALA A 44 -12.92 -0.56 3.05
N GLN A 45 -12.69 -0.99 4.30
CA GLN A 45 -13.21 -2.24 4.84
C GLN A 45 -14.66 -2.15 5.35
N SER A 46 -15.16 -0.93 5.58
CA SER A 46 -16.47 -0.66 6.17
C SER A 46 -16.97 0.70 5.73
N ALA A 47 -18.29 0.91 5.69
CA ALA A 47 -18.87 2.25 5.58
C ALA A 47 -18.71 3.06 6.90
N THR A 48 -18.40 2.39 8.02
CA THR A 48 -18.20 3.03 9.33
C THR A 48 -16.72 3.35 9.56
N ALA A 49 -16.40 4.63 9.74
CA ALA A 49 -15.04 5.13 9.85
C ALA A 49 -14.19 4.43 10.93
N SER A 50 -14.75 4.18 12.11
CA SER A 50 -14.05 3.50 13.22
C SER A 50 -13.74 2.03 12.96
N SER A 51 -14.33 1.44 11.91
CA SER A 51 -14.09 0.07 11.47
C SER A 51 -13.17 0.02 10.24
N CYS A 52 -12.59 1.16 9.86
CA CYS A 52 -11.61 1.28 8.80
C CYS A 52 -10.22 1.50 9.39
N SER A 53 -9.20 1.01 8.68
CA SER A 53 -7.80 1.27 9.01
C SER A 53 -6.96 1.26 7.74
N GLY A 54 -5.86 2.01 7.75
CA GLY A 54 -4.83 1.86 6.71
C GLY A 54 -4.32 0.42 6.73
N VAL A 55 -4.07 -0.14 5.54
CA VAL A 55 -3.60 -1.53 5.44
C VAL A 55 -2.09 -1.55 5.72
N PRO A 56 -1.63 -2.20 6.81
CA PRO A 56 -0.21 -2.26 7.12
C PRO A 56 0.53 -3.18 6.14
N VAL A 57 1.73 -2.78 5.77
CA VAL A 57 2.67 -3.56 4.96
C VAL A 57 4.05 -3.46 5.58
N ALA A 58 4.62 -4.60 5.95
CA ALA A 58 5.98 -4.71 6.49
C ALA A 58 7.03 -4.45 5.39
N ALA A 59 7.16 -3.18 4.99
CA ALA A 59 8.04 -2.71 3.92
C ALA A 59 9.52 -2.77 4.31
N SER A 60 9.84 -2.54 5.58
CA SER A 60 11.22 -2.65 6.05
C SER A 60 11.63 -4.09 6.37
N ARG A 61 12.94 -4.36 6.38
CA ARG A 61 13.46 -5.66 6.82
C ARG A 61 13.45 -5.78 8.34
N ASP A 62 13.74 -4.67 9.02
CA ASP A 62 13.89 -4.55 10.47
C ASP A 62 13.19 -3.29 10.96
N ASN A 63 13.05 -3.18 12.28
CA ASN A 63 12.40 -2.01 12.85
C ASN A 63 13.24 -0.77 12.53
N ASP A 64 12.56 0.31 12.15
CA ASP A 64 13.15 1.65 11.99
C ASP A 64 14.13 1.75 10.81
N THR A 65 14.27 0.70 10.00
CA THR A 65 15.15 0.70 8.83
C THR A 65 14.43 1.30 7.62
N THR A 66 15.13 2.16 6.89
CA THR A 66 14.61 2.86 5.72
C THR A 66 14.57 2.00 4.46
N GLY A 67 13.87 2.46 3.43
CA GLY A 67 13.95 1.87 2.11
C GLY A 67 13.27 2.71 1.05
N VAL A 68 13.13 2.14 -0.15
CA VAL A 68 12.44 2.78 -1.27
C VAL A 68 11.41 1.84 -1.91
N LEU A 69 10.24 2.40 -2.23
CA LEU A 69 9.18 1.74 -2.98
C LEU A 69 9.26 2.20 -4.44
N ARG A 70 9.50 1.27 -5.37
CA ARG A 70 9.72 1.60 -6.79
C ARG A 70 8.50 1.36 -7.68
N ARG A 71 7.69 0.36 -7.34
CA ARG A 71 6.47 0.02 -8.06
C ARG A 71 5.44 -0.56 -7.10
N CYS A 72 4.18 -0.42 -7.46
CA CYS A 72 3.09 -1.11 -6.80
C CYS A 72 2.32 -1.96 -7.83
N ARG A 73 1.92 -3.15 -7.40
CA ARG A 73 1.11 -4.10 -8.16
C ARG A 73 -0.20 -4.26 -7.43
N VAL A 74 -1.32 -4.01 -8.09
CA VAL A 74 -2.64 -4.25 -7.49
C VAL A 74 -3.31 -5.40 -8.19
N LYS A 75 -3.88 -6.33 -7.43
CA LYS A 75 -4.82 -7.33 -7.93
C LYS A 75 -6.16 -7.18 -7.24
N VAL A 76 -7.24 -7.41 -7.98
CA VAL A 76 -8.62 -7.38 -7.49
C VAL A 76 -9.32 -8.64 -7.98
N ASN A 77 -10.06 -9.33 -7.12
CA ASN A 77 -10.84 -10.53 -7.49
C ASN A 77 -12.24 -10.17 -8.04
N ASP A 78 -12.30 -9.11 -8.86
CA ASP A 78 -13.52 -8.63 -9.49
C ASP A 78 -13.26 -8.11 -10.91
N LEU A 79 -14.02 -8.63 -11.88
CA LEU A 79 -13.89 -8.23 -13.28
C LEU A 79 -14.47 -6.85 -13.57
N ALA A 80 -15.32 -6.31 -12.69
CA ALA A 80 -15.86 -4.94 -12.84
C ALA A 80 -14.76 -3.88 -12.86
N TRP A 81 -13.58 -4.21 -12.32
CA TRP A 81 -12.44 -3.31 -12.21
C TRP A 81 -11.49 -3.37 -13.41
N PHE A 82 -11.78 -4.17 -14.44
CA PHE A 82 -10.95 -4.21 -15.64
C PHE A 82 -10.91 -2.83 -16.32
N ASN A 83 -9.71 -2.35 -16.65
CA ASN A 83 -9.40 -0.99 -17.14
C ASN A 83 -9.70 0.17 -16.16
N ALA A 84 -10.04 -0.12 -14.90
CA ALA A 84 -10.17 0.93 -13.89
C ALA A 84 -8.80 1.47 -13.46
N ASN A 85 -8.76 2.75 -13.12
CA ASN A 85 -7.60 3.38 -12.50
C ASN A 85 -7.80 3.51 -10.99
N LEU A 86 -6.72 3.27 -10.24
CA LEU A 86 -6.65 3.38 -8.79
C LEU A 86 -5.41 4.16 -8.40
N TYR A 87 -5.52 4.99 -7.36
CA TYR A 87 -4.36 5.45 -6.63
C TYR A 87 -4.15 4.61 -5.37
N VAL A 88 -2.90 4.22 -5.13
CA VAL A 88 -2.46 3.56 -3.90
C VAL A 88 -1.66 4.58 -3.10
N HIS A 89 -2.32 5.22 -2.15
CA HIS A 89 -1.73 6.21 -1.25
C HIS A 89 -0.94 5.51 -0.16
N VAL A 90 0.27 5.98 0.13
CA VAL A 90 1.18 5.41 1.11
C VAL A 90 1.46 6.42 2.22
N PHE A 91 1.42 5.92 3.45
CA PHE A 91 1.59 6.69 4.67
C PHE A 91 2.63 6.02 5.55
N LYS A 92 3.39 6.83 6.29
CA LYS A 92 4.29 6.33 7.34
C LYS A 92 3.51 5.84 8.55
N ASP A 93 2.53 6.62 9.00
CA ASP A 93 1.65 6.26 10.12
C ASP A 93 0.28 5.79 9.64
N ALA A 94 -0.43 5.04 10.50
CA ALA A 94 -1.79 4.62 10.18
C ALA A 94 -2.71 5.84 10.08
N PRO A 95 -3.31 6.13 8.92
CA PRO A 95 -4.21 7.26 8.78
C PRO A 95 -5.49 7.04 9.59
N THR A 96 -5.98 8.11 10.21
CA THR A 96 -7.29 8.14 10.86
C THR A 96 -8.38 8.36 9.82
N PHE A 97 -9.44 7.56 9.88
CA PHE A 97 -10.59 7.67 8.99
C PHE A 97 -11.66 8.55 9.65
N ALA A 98 -12.07 9.60 8.96
CA ALA A 98 -13.24 10.43 9.30
C ALA A 98 -14.53 9.88 8.65
N SER A 99 -14.39 9.08 7.60
CA SER A 99 -15.49 8.40 6.89
C SER A 99 -15.00 7.09 6.31
N GLY A 100 -15.90 6.13 6.09
CA GLY A 100 -15.57 4.81 5.57
C GLY A 100 -15.62 4.73 4.04
N ASP A 101 -15.86 3.52 3.53
CA ASP A 101 -16.01 3.18 2.12
C ASP A 101 -16.93 4.17 1.37
N HIS A 102 -16.59 4.47 0.12
CA HIS A 102 -17.28 5.46 -0.76
C HIS A 102 -17.17 6.93 -0.34
N ALA A 103 -16.44 7.26 0.72
CA ALA A 103 -16.18 8.65 1.05
C ALA A 103 -15.08 9.26 0.17
N ALA A 104 -15.14 10.55 -0.10
CA ALA A 104 -14.09 11.24 -0.85
C ALA A 104 -12.76 11.26 -0.08
N PHE A 105 -11.66 10.81 -0.71
CA PHE A 105 -10.33 10.68 -0.10
C PHE A 105 -9.89 11.93 0.68
N ALA A 106 -9.97 13.10 0.03
CA ALA A 106 -9.50 14.36 0.61
C ALA A 106 -10.24 14.79 1.89
N ALA A 107 -11.47 14.31 2.11
CA ALA A 107 -12.27 14.59 3.30
C ALA A 107 -12.26 13.43 4.31
N ALA A 108 -11.87 12.23 3.89
CA ALA A 108 -12.01 11.01 4.67
C ALA A 108 -10.77 10.65 5.49
N LEU A 109 -9.58 11.18 5.16
CA LEU A 109 -8.32 10.72 5.71
C LEU A 109 -7.45 11.87 6.25
N SER A 110 -6.82 11.62 7.40
CA SER A 110 -5.72 12.46 7.90
C SER A 110 -4.47 12.30 7.03
N GLU A 111 -3.62 13.34 6.99
CA GLU A 111 -2.34 13.30 6.27
C GLU A 111 -1.36 12.24 6.81
N SER A 112 -1.28 12.03 8.14
CA SER A 112 -0.54 10.93 8.80
C SER A 112 0.85 10.62 8.22
N ASN A 113 1.66 11.66 7.99
CA ASN A 113 2.99 11.56 7.39
C ASN A 113 2.92 10.86 6.02
N TYR A 114 2.20 11.49 5.10
CA TYR A 114 1.96 11.02 3.75
C TYR A 114 3.25 10.96 2.94
N LEU A 115 3.52 9.80 2.34
CA LEU A 115 4.77 9.55 1.61
C LEU A 115 4.61 9.72 0.09
N GLY A 116 3.39 9.54 -0.43
CA GLY A 116 3.10 9.63 -1.85
C GLY A 116 2.06 8.61 -2.32
N ALA A 117 1.90 8.47 -3.63
CA ALA A 117 0.96 7.51 -4.21
C ALA A 117 1.51 6.86 -5.48
N PHE A 118 0.95 5.71 -5.83
CA PHE A 118 1.13 5.04 -7.13
C PHE A 118 -0.12 5.18 -7.98
N ASN A 119 0.04 5.43 -9.29
CA ASN A 119 -1.07 5.33 -10.24
C ASN A 119 -1.10 3.94 -10.89
N ILE A 120 -2.20 3.21 -10.71
CA ILE A 120 -2.37 1.85 -11.22
C ILE A 120 -3.54 1.78 -12.19
N THR A 121 -3.26 1.35 -13.42
CA THR A 121 -4.29 0.92 -14.36
C THR A 121 -4.43 -0.60 -14.28
N LEU A 122 -5.65 -1.11 -14.04
CA LEU A 122 -5.94 -2.55 -13.96
C LEU A 122 -6.18 -3.13 -15.38
N ASP A 123 -5.12 -3.19 -16.17
CA ASP A 123 -5.12 -3.54 -17.61
C ASP A 123 -4.93 -5.02 -17.92
N GLN A 124 -4.66 -5.86 -16.92
CA GLN A 124 -4.43 -7.29 -17.08
C GLN A 124 -5.61 -8.10 -16.54
N LYS A 125 -6.25 -8.89 -17.39
CA LYS A 125 -7.30 -9.84 -17.00
C LYS A 125 -6.76 -11.27 -17.07
N PHE A 126 -6.96 -12.03 -16.01
CA PHE A 126 -6.57 -13.44 -15.93
C PHE A 126 -7.81 -14.35 -15.94
N SER A 127 -7.61 -15.66 -16.05
CA SER A 127 -8.70 -16.63 -15.93
C SER A 127 -9.41 -16.49 -14.56
N GLY A 128 -10.72 -16.73 -14.55
CA GLY A 128 -11.56 -16.47 -13.37
C GLY A 128 -11.96 -15.00 -13.24
N SER A 129 -12.04 -14.51 -12.00
CA SER A 129 -12.51 -13.14 -11.69
C SER A 129 -11.39 -12.15 -11.37
N THR A 130 -10.13 -12.44 -11.70
CA THR A 130 -9.00 -11.60 -11.28
C THR A 130 -8.58 -10.60 -12.35
N VAL A 131 -8.47 -9.33 -11.96
CA VAL A 131 -7.80 -8.28 -12.72
C VAL A 131 -6.57 -7.78 -11.96
N LYS A 132 -5.58 -7.28 -12.69
CA LYS A 132 -4.32 -6.79 -12.13
C LYS A 132 -3.81 -5.59 -12.90
N GLY A 133 -3.05 -4.77 -12.21
CA GLY A 133 -2.29 -3.66 -12.78
C GLY A 133 -0.94 -3.52 -12.10
N ILE A 134 -0.01 -2.86 -12.77
CA ILE A 134 1.29 -2.48 -12.21
C ILE A 134 1.48 -1.00 -12.52
N GLY A 135 1.94 -0.23 -11.54
CA GLY A 135 2.16 1.19 -11.71
C GLY A 135 3.37 1.71 -10.98
N ALA A 136 3.70 2.95 -11.34
CA ALA A 136 4.83 3.72 -10.84
C ALA A 136 4.37 4.81 -9.87
N PRO A 137 5.28 5.39 -9.08
CA PRO A 137 4.99 6.56 -8.27
C PRO A 137 4.40 7.68 -9.10
N LEU A 138 3.44 8.40 -8.54
CA LEU A 138 2.77 9.54 -9.17
C LEU A 138 3.73 10.73 -9.33
N ALA A 139 4.68 10.87 -8.40
CA ALA A 139 5.70 11.90 -8.41
C ALA A 139 7.09 11.25 -8.25
N GLY A 140 8.04 11.66 -9.09
CA GLY A 140 9.40 11.11 -9.08
C GLY A 140 9.47 9.66 -9.60
N SER A 141 10.58 8.99 -9.30
CA SER A 141 10.85 7.61 -9.71
C SER A 141 10.67 6.58 -8.60
N GLU A 142 10.64 7.02 -7.34
CA GLU A 142 10.51 6.17 -6.15
C GLU A 142 9.90 6.95 -4.98
N ILE A 143 9.31 6.22 -4.03
CA ILE A 143 8.85 6.76 -2.75
C ILE A 143 9.82 6.26 -1.68
N ILE A 144 10.54 7.18 -1.04
CA ILE A 144 11.39 6.89 0.11
C ILE A 144 10.50 6.72 1.34
N PHE A 145 10.80 5.74 2.20
CA PHE A 145 10.10 5.57 3.46
C PHE A 145 11.06 5.31 4.61
N ASP A 146 10.65 5.78 5.78
CA ASP A 146 11.20 5.47 7.09
C ASP A 146 10.04 5.04 8.01
N PRO A 147 9.99 3.76 8.45
CA PRO A 147 8.94 3.30 9.34
C PRO A 147 8.93 4.08 10.66
N SER A 148 7.76 4.19 11.28
CA SER A 148 7.68 4.72 12.64
C SER A 148 8.38 3.83 13.66
N ALA A 149 8.91 4.45 14.71
CA ALA A 149 9.73 3.81 15.72
C ALA A 149 9.12 2.50 16.27
N GLY A 150 9.92 1.44 16.34
CA GLY A 150 9.53 0.11 16.75
C GLY A 150 8.76 -0.70 15.69
N THR A 151 8.64 -0.22 14.45
CA THR A 151 7.83 -0.89 13.41
C THR A 151 8.60 -1.12 12.12
N LYS A 152 8.08 -2.04 11.29
CA LYS A 152 8.56 -2.29 9.92
C LYS A 152 7.59 -1.75 8.86
N ASN A 153 6.52 -1.09 9.29
CA ASN A 153 5.32 -0.91 8.50
C ASN A 153 5.29 0.45 7.81
N VAL A 154 4.78 0.44 6.59
CA VAL A 154 4.06 1.56 5.98
C VAL A 154 2.60 1.16 5.85
N PHE A 155 1.72 2.12 5.65
CA PHE A 155 0.29 1.88 5.49
C PHE A 155 -0.16 2.33 4.11
N PHE A 156 -1.16 1.66 3.54
CA PHE A 156 -1.78 2.14 2.31
C PHE A 156 -3.30 2.25 2.42
N VAL A 157 -3.84 3.16 1.59
CA VAL A 157 -5.27 3.32 1.32
C VAL A 157 -5.47 3.43 -0.19
N LEU A 158 -6.59 2.94 -0.68
CA LEU A 158 -6.93 2.95 -2.10
C LEU A 158 -7.94 4.06 -2.39
N GLU A 159 -7.71 4.81 -3.47
CA GLU A 159 -8.63 5.80 -4.03
C GLU A 159 -9.00 5.39 -5.47
N THR A 160 -10.27 5.46 -5.81
CA THR A 160 -10.75 5.22 -7.16
C THR A 160 -10.49 6.42 -8.07
N ARG A 161 -9.90 6.17 -9.24
CA ARG A 161 -9.70 7.19 -10.29
C ARG A 161 -10.56 6.92 -11.53
N THR A 162 -11.53 6.02 -11.37
CA THR A 162 -12.50 5.64 -12.39
C THR A 162 -13.78 5.25 -11.66
N ALA A 163 -14.93 5.68 -12.19
CA ALA A 163 -16.21 5.25 -11.64
C ALA A 163 -16.41 3.76 -11.93
N VAL A 164 -16.71 2.97 -10.90
CA VAL A 164 -16.83 1.50 -11.00
C VAL A 164 -17.99 1.04 -10.12
N THR A 165 -18.88 0.21 -10.67
CA THR A 165 -19.86 -0.54 -9.87
C THR A 165 -19.23 -1.88 -9.47
N PRO A 166 -18.82 -2.06 -8.21
CA PRO A 166 -18.10 -3.24 -7.77
C PRO A 166 -19.05 -4.43 -7.55
N GLY A 167 -18.48 -5.63 -7.60
CA GLY A 167 -19.09 -6.80 -6.98
C GLY A 167 -19.03 -6.74 -5.45
N SER A 168 -19.85 -7.57 -4.81
CA SER A 168 -19.91 -7.66 -3.34
C SER A 168 -18.70 -8.37 -2.73
N ALA A 169 -18.22 -7.84 -1.60
CA ALA A 169 -17.20 -8.44 -0.72
C ALA A 169 -15.87 -8.78 -1.43
N LYS A 170 -15.43 -7.92 -2.35
CA LYS A 170 -14.23 -8.12 -3.17
C LYS A 170 -12.95 -7.74 -2.42
N THR A 171 -11.88 -8.43 -2.75
CA THR A 171 -10.56 -8.28 -2.13
C THR A 171 -9.64 -7.54 -3.06
N PHE A 172 -8.96 -6.54 -2.51
CA PHE A 172 -7.88 -5.80 -3.14
C PHE A 172 -6.59 -6.20 -2.46
N THR A 173 -5.56 -6.48 -3.23
CA THR A 173 -4.22 -6.73 -2.70
C THR A 173 -3.25 -5.82 -3.43
N ALA A 174 -2.60 -4.93 -2.67
CA ALA A 174 -1.50 -4.11 -3.16
C ALA A 174 -0.18 -4.77 -2.74
N ALA A 175 0.74 -4.90 -3.68
CA ALA A 175 2.07 -5.44 -3.47
C ALA A 175 3.13 -4.44 -3.94
N PHE A 176 4.00 -4.03 -3.03
CA PHE A 176 5.06 -3.06 -3.27
C PHE A 176 6.38 -3.77 -3.57
N GLU A 177 7.06 -3.30 -4.61
CA GLU A 177 8.44 -3.67 -4.89
C GLU A 177 9.38 -2.76 -4.11
N VAL A 178 10.02 -3.34 -3.10
CA VAL A 178 10.79 -2.59 -2.11
C VAL A 178 12.25 -2.94 -2.23
N PHE A 179 13.09 -1.90 -2.28
CA PHE A 179 14.50 -2.03 -1.94
C PHE A 179 14.67 -1.61 -0.48
N ARG A 180 15.23 -2.50 0.34
CA ARG A 180 15.34 -2.34 1.79
C ARG A 180 16.82 -2.24 2.15
N ASP A 181 17.13 -1.29 3.01
CA ASP A 181 18.46 -1.21 3.61
C ASP A 181 18.71 -2.35 4.59
#